data_AF-A0A554LCV0-F1
#
_entry.id   AF-A0A554LCV0-F1
#
_cell.length_a   1.000
_cell.length_b   1.000
_cell.length_c   1.000
_cell.angle_alpha   90.00
_cell.angle_beta   90.00
_cell.angle_gamma   90.00
#
_symmetry.space_group_name_H-M   'P 1'
#
loop_
_entity.id
_entity.type
_entity.pdbx_description
1 polymer ?
#
loop_
_entity_poly.entity_id
_entity_poly.type
_entity_poly.pdbx_seq_one_letter_code
_entity_poly.pdbx_strand_id
1 'polypeptide(L)'
;MFKRLAELSHSELNNKKVFLRVDFNVPVSNGEVGEKYRIQSHHKETIDFLVSAGAKIGLVSHIDDGFKDITGEIGKILGHEIVFEEDILNPKLESQLTLFENIRKYEGEEINDSGFALSLSKGFDLYVNDAFSVSHREHASISAITKFLPSYAGFLMEKEINNLNKVLDEPPKGKTVILGGAKISTKLPVVKNFLNKAEHILIAGALANTIFKFKGLKIGRSVVEDSEVEPVLKEIDLDNPKILLPKDIIVSEDKSGETFPEALPVQGLKENQYILDIGPETAKQFSGIIKSSKTVIFNGPLGLAEVEIFSTGTKIILDSMI
;
A
#
# COMPACT_ATOMS: atom_id res chain seq x y z
N MET A 1 16.07 14.30 -5.50
CA MET A 1 16.43 12.97 -6.05
C MET A 1 17.12 12.22 -4.93
N PHE A 2 16.61 11.06 -4.54
CA PHE A 2 17.22 10.23 -3.50
C PHE A 2 18.48 9.55 -4.05
N LYS A 3 19.46 9.27 -3.20
CA LYS A 3 20.63 8.48 -3.61
C LYS A 3 20.20 7.03 -3.81
N ARG A 4 20.75 6.36 -4.81
CA ARG A 4 20.40 4.96 -5.11
C ARG A 4 21.50 4.04 -4.65
N LEU A 5 21.14 2.89 -4.10
CA LEU A 5 22.13 1.89 -3.69
C LEU A 5 23.04 1.48 -4.87
N ALA A 6 22.48 1.42 -6.08
CA ALA A 6 23.19 1.11 -7.32
C ALA A 6 24.30 2.13 -7.70
N GLU A 7 24.34 3.30 -7.07
CA GLU A 7 25.39 4.30 -7.28
C GLU A 7 26.67 3.98 -6.50
N LEU A 8 26.62 3.04 -5.55
CA LEU A 8 27.77 2.58 -4.78
C LEU A 8 28.41 1.37 -5.46
N SER A 9 29.73 1.41 -5.59
CA SER A 9 30.51 0.26 -6.04
C SER A 9 30.65 -0.79 -4.93
N HIS A 10 30.91 -2.05 -5.31
CA HIS A 10 31.24 -3.13 -4.37
C HIS A 10 32.40 -2.75 -3.44
N SER A 11 33.41 -2.05 -3.94
CA SER A 11 34.54 -1.58 -3.12
C SER A 11 34.14 -0.58 -2.04
N GLU A 12 33.14 0.27 -2.28
CA GLU A 12 32.65 1.24 -1.30
C GLU A 12 31.80 0.57 -0.20
N LEU A 13 31.21 -0.59 -0.51
CA LEU A 13 30.35 -1.36 0.38
C LEU A 13 31.09 -2.45 1.17
N ASN A 14 32.27 -2.86 0.71
CA ASN A 14 33.04 -3.92 1.34
C ASN A 14 33.37 -3.59 2.81
N ASN A 15 33.04 -4.51 3.71
CA ASN A 15 33.13 -4.38 5.17
C ASN A 15 32.31 -3.24 5.79
N LYS A 16 31.44 -2.55 5.04
CA LYS A 16 30.53 -1.55 5.60
C LYS A 16 29.42 -2.22 6.39
N LYS A 17 29.05 -1.61 7.52
CA LYS A 17 27.89 -1.98 8.33
C LYS A 17 26.67 -1.22 7.81
N VAL A 18 25.70 -1.94 7.28
CA VAL A 18 24.53 -1.38 6.59
C VAL A 18 23.30 -1.59 7.46
N PHE A 19 22.63 -0.50 7.84
CA PHE A 19 21.27 -0.56 8.37
C PHE A 19 20.33 -0.71 7.19
N LEU A 20 19.76 -1.89 7.00
CA LEU A 20 18.82 -2.17 5.91
C LEU A 20 17.39 -2.27 6.47
N ARG A 21 16.58 -1.24 6.20
CA ARG A 21 15.16 -1.25 6.54
C ARG A 21 14.38 -2.05 5.50
N VAL A 22 13.78 -3.15 5.92
CA VAL A 22 12.99 -4.07 5.07
C VAL A 22 11.55 -4.18 5.57
N ASP A 23 10.66 -4.72 4.74
CA ASP A 23 9.26 -4.95 5.10
C ASP A 23 8.97 -6.45 5.28
N PHE A 24 9.28 -6.94 6.47
CA PHE A 24 8.92 -8.30 6.91
C PHE A 24 7.64 -8.31 7.77
N ASN A 25 6.74 -7.33 7.57
CA ASN A 25 5.45 -7.33 8.23
C ASN A 25 4.47 -8.24 7.49
N VAL A 26 4.61 -9.53 7.77
CA VAL A 26 3.84 -10.62 7.15
C VAL A 26 3.09 -11.41 8.22
N PRO A 27 1.93 -12.00 7.88
CA PRO A 27 1.21 -12.84 8.83
C PRO A 27 2.04 -14.06 9.23
N VAL A 28 2.05 -14.39 10.51
CA VAL A 28 2.73 -15.57 11.05
C VAL A 28 1.70 -16.48 11.71
N SER A 29 1.78 -17.78 11.44
CA SER A 29 0.90 -18.76 12.06
C SER A 29 1.69 -20.01 12.41
N ASN A 30 1.65 -20.44 13.68
CA ASN A 30 2.37 -21.62 14.17
C ASN A 30 3.88 -21.60 13.85
N GLY A 31 4.49 -20.42 13.87
CA GLY A 31 5.91 -20.24 13.54
C GLY A 31 6.21 -20.30 12.03
N GLU A 32 5.19 -20.38 11.17
CA GLU A 32 5.33 -20.30 9.73
C GLU A 32 5.06 -18.90 9.19
N VAL A 33 5.94 -18.45 8.31
CA VAL A 33 5.87 -17.16 7.62
C VAL A 33 4.89 -17.23 6.44
N GLY A 34 3.84 -16.42 6.51
CA GLY A 34 2.94 -16.16 5.39
C GLY A 34 3.56 -15.26 4.32
N GLU A 35 2.92 -15.17 3.15
CA GLU A 35 3.36 -14.30 2.04
C GLU A 35 4.85 -14.44 1.66
N LYS A 36 5.41 -15.66 1.68
CA LYS A 36 6.84 -15.94 1.41
C LYS A 36 7.37 -15.28 0.13
N TYR A 37 6.53 -15.24 -0.92
CA TYR A 37 6.84 -14.57 -2.18
C TYR A 37 7.12 -13.08 -2.02
N ARG A 38 6.43 -12.38 -1.10
CA ARG A 38 6.64 -10.96 -0.83
C ARG A 38 8.03 -10.72 -0.27
N ILE A 39 8.43 -11.45 0.77
CA ILE A 39 9.79 -11.35 1.34
C ILE A 39 10.85 -11.58 0.26
N GLN A 40 10.69 -12.66 -0.51
CA GLN A 40 11.64 -13.04 -1.54
C GLN A 40 11.72 -12.00 -2.67
N SER A 41 10.59 -11.64 -3.27
CA SER A 41 10.54 -10.76 -4.43
C SER A 41 10.89 -9.31 -4.11
N HIS A 42 10.65 -8.86 -2.87
CA HIS A 42 10.88 -7.48 -2.48
C HIS A 42 12.33 -7.21 -2.05
N HIS A 43 12.93 -8.10 -1.26
CA HIS A 43 14.17 -7.75 -0.56
C HIS A 43 15.40 -8.55 -1.00
N LYS A 44 15.19 -9.68 -1.69
CA LYS A 44 16.31 -10.56 -2.06
C LYS A 44 17.33 -9.85 -2.95
N GLU A 45 16.89 -9.05 -3.92
CA GLU A 45 17.80 -8.33 -4.81
C GLU A 45 18.73 -7.36 -4.04
N THR A 46 18.16 -6.57 -3.13
CA THR A 46 18.92 -5.63 -2.28
C THR A 46 19.90 -6.36 -1.37
N ILE A 47 19.45 -7.45 -0.76
CA ILE A 47 20.26 -8.26 0.14
C ILE A 47 21.41 -8.94 -0.62
N ASP A 48 21.11 -9.62 -1.74
CA ASP A 48 22.10 -10.32 -2.56
C ASP A 48 23.20 -9.36 -3.06
N PHE A 49 22.82 -8.15 -3.47
CA PHE A 49 23.78 -7.13 -3.89
C PHE A 49 24.73 -6.73 -2.74
N LEU A 50 24.20 -6.39 -1.57
CA LEU A 50 25.00 -6.01 -0.40
C LEU A 50 25.89 -7.16 0.08
N VAL A 51 25.36 -8.39 0.07
CA VAL A 51 26.10 -9.62 0.42
C VAL A 51 27.25 -9.84 -0.55
N SER A 52 27.00 -9.75 -1.86
CA SER A 52 28.04 -9.91 -2.89
C SER A 52 29.14 -8.85 -2.80
N ALA A 53 28.81 -7.68 -2.26
CA ALA A 53 29.74 -6.59 -2.03
C ALA A 53 30.56 -6.74 -0.74
N GLY A 54 30.30 -7.76 0.09
CA GLY A 54 31.02 -7.98 1.35
C GLY A 54 30.59 -7.06 2.49
N ALA A 55 29.40 -6.47 2.41
CA ALA A 55 28.84 -5.67 3.51
C ALA A 55 28.39 -6.56 4.68
N LYS A 56 28.37 -5.99 5.88
CA LYS A 56 27.70 -6.54 7.07
C LYS A 56 26.33 -5.89 7.22
N ILE A 57 25.26 -6.66 7.24
CA ILE A 57 23.90 -6.14 7.07
C ILE A 57 23.10 -6.36 8.35
N GLY A 58 22.55 -5.29 8.89
CA GLY A 58 21.51 -5.31 9.90
C GLY A 58 20.14 -5.16 9.26
N LEU A 59 19.36 -6.24 9.21
CA LEU A 59 17.98 -6.24 8.75
C LEU A 59 17.08 -5.72 9.88
N VAL A 60 16.32 -4.68 9.58
CA VAL A 60 15.45 -4.01 10.56
C VAL A 60 14.04 -3.96 10.01
N SER A 61 13.10 -4.53 10.77
CA SER A 61 11.69 -4.55 10.40
C SER A 61 10.78 -4.40 11.61
N HIS A 62 9.49 -4.31 11.34
CA HIS A 62 8.41 -4.45 12.30
C HIS A 62 7.56 -5.67 11.94
N ILE A 63 6.91 -6.22 12.96
CA ILE A 63 5.97 -7.34 12.87
C ILE A 63 5.12 -7.34 14.16
N ASP A 64 4.09 -8.18 14.26
CA ASP A 64 3.26 -8.27 15.46
C ASP A 64 3.94 -9.07 16.61
N ASP A 65 4.36 -10.32 16.35
CA ASP A 65 4.79 -11.26 17.41
C ASP A 65 6.32 -11.38 17.62
N GLY A 66 7.13 -10.61 16.89
CA GLY A 66 8.61 -10.61 16.94
C GLY A 66 9.29 -11.51 15.90
N PHE A 67 10.63 -11.40 15.80
CA PHE A 67 11.39 -12.08 14.73
C PHE A 67 12.14 -13.34 15.15
N LYS A 68 12.32 -13.57 16.45
CA LYS A 68 13.19 -14.63 16.99
C LYS A 68 12.88 -16.01 16.42
N ASP A 69 11.62 -16.41 16.46
CA ASP A 69 11.20 -17.77 16.09
C ASP A 69 11.12 -17.98 14.56
N ILE A 70 11.02 -16.90 13.79
CA ILE A 70 10.87 -16.94 12.32
C ILE A 70 12.16 -16.60 11.56
N THR A 71 13.23 -16.20 12.25
CA THR A 71 14.50 -15.79 11.61
C THR A 71 15.06 -16.88 10.70
N GLY A 72 15.02 -18.13 11.15
CA GLY A 72 15.50 -19.27 10.35
C GLY A 72 14.67 -19.52 9.09
N GLU A 73 13.36 -19.26 9.12
CA GLU A 73 12.51 -19.38 7.93
C GLU A 73 12.73 -18.23 6.94
N ILE A 74 12.87 -17.00 7.44
CA ILE A 74 13.24 -15.84 6.61
C ILE A 74 14.57 -16.10 5.90
N GLY A 75 15.56 -16.66 6.61
CA GLY A 75 16.83 -17.08 6.03
C GLY A 75 16.67 -18.08 4.88
N LYS A 76 15.83 -19.12 5.06
CA LYS A 76 15.52 -20.10 4.00
C LYS A 76 14.86 -19.45 2.78
N ILE A 77 13.92 -18.53 2.98
CA ILE A 77 13.22 -17.82 1.89
C ILE A 77 14.21 -16.97 1.08
N LEU A 78 15.12 -16.28 1.77
CA LEU A 78 16.12 -15.42 1.15
C LEU A 78 17.33 -16.19 0.59
N GLY A 79 17.54 -17.44 1.04
CA GLY A 79 18.69 -18.26 0.66
C GLY A 79 19.98 -17.86 1.37
N HIS A 80 19.89 -17.27 2.56
CA HIS A 80 21.03 -16.81 3.35
C HIS A 80 20.94 -17.31 4.79
N GLU A 81 22.10 -17.56 5.40
CA GLU A 81 22.17 -17.72 6.85
C GLU A 81 21.98 -16.36 7.53
N ILE A 82 21.02 -16.28 8.45
CA ILE A 82 20.69 -15.06 9.18
C ILE A 82 20.79 -15.34 10.67
N VAL A 83 21.55 -14.50 11.38
CA VAL A 83 21.66 -14.55 12.83
C VAL A 83 20.65 -13.59 13.45
N PHE A 84 19.93 -14.03 14.48
CA PHE A 84 19.05 -13.16 15.25
C PHE A 84 19.83 -12.41 16.34
N GLU A 85 19.60 -11.10 16.46
CA GLU A 85 20.08 -10.29 17.59
C GLU A 85 18.91 -9.52 18.22
N GLU A 86 18.81 -9.55 19.54
CA GLU A 86 17.69 -8.90 20.25
C GLU A 86 17.84 -7.38 20.35
N ASP A 87 19.07 -6.88 20.57
CA ASP A 87 19.32 -5.46 20.82
C ASP A 87 19.96 -4.75 19.63
N ILE A 88 19.15 -3.96 18.93
CA ILE A 88 19.63 -3.11 17.81
C ILE A 88 20.45 -1.90 18.27
N LEU A 89 20.35 -1.50 19.55
CA LEU A 89 21.06 -0.32 20.06
C LEU A 89 22.54 -0.58 20.32
N ASN A 90 22.92 -1.86 20.44
CA ASN A 90 24.30 -2.31 20.61
C ASN A 90 24.61 -3.46 19.63
N PRO A 91 24.58 -3.19 18.32
CA PRO A 91 24.61 -4.23 17.29
C PRO A 91 26.00 -4.89 17.24
N LYS A 92 26.05 -6.22 17.35
CA LYS A 92 27.32 -6.98 17.27
C LYS A 92 27.74 -7.19 15.82
N LEU A 93 26.80 -7.59 14.96
CA LEU A 93 27.03 -7.83 13.53
C LEU A 93 28.23 -8.78 13.30
N GLU A 94 28.25 -9.88 14.06
CA GLU A 94 29.29 -10.91 13.97
C GLU A 94 29.16 -11.72 12.67
N SER A 95 27.94 -11.86 12.16
CA SER A 95 27.63 -12.51 10.88
C SER A 95 27.52 -11.50 9.74
N GLN A 96 27.34 -12.01 8.52
CA GLN A 96 27.11 -11.15 7.35
C GLN A 96 25.68 -10.58 7.33
N LEU A 97 24.68 -11.33 7.79
CA LEU A 97 23.29 -10.89 7.90
C LEU A 97 22.78 -11.14 9.31
N THR A 98 22.46 -10.06 9.99
CA THR A 98 21.79 -10.09 11.29
C THR A 98 20.37 -9.56 11.13
N LEU A 99 19.37 -10.28 11.65
CA LEU A 99 18.00 -9.78 11.82
C LEU A 99 17.79 -9.33 13.26
N PHE A 100 17.40 -8.07 13.42
CA PHE A 100 17.08 -7.50 14.71
C PHE A 100 15.64 -7.77 15.13
N GLU A 101 15.40 -7.73 16.43
CA GLU A 101 14.05 -7.76 16.99
C GLU A 101 13.18 -6.60 16.47
N ASN A 102 11.86 -6.82 16.51
CA ASN A 102 10.83 -5.88 16.11
C ASN A 102 11.09 -4.45 16.60
N ILE A 103 11.34 -3.55 15.65
CA ILE A 103 11.68 -2.15 15.93
C ILE A 103 10.58 -1.40 16.67
N ARG A 104 9.32 -1.85 16.58
CA ARG A 104 8.19 -1.26 17.32
C ARG A 104 8.15 -1.62 18.80
N LYS A 105 9.03 -2.51 19.29
CA LYS A 105 9.22 -2.70 20.73
C LYS A 105 9.86 -1.48 21.40
N TYR A 106 10.47 -0.58 20.63
CA TYR A 106 11.06 0.65 21.12
C TYR A 106 10.08 1.81 20.97
N GLU A 107 9.67 2.43 22.07
CA GLU A 107 8.68 3.52 22.09
C GLU A 107 9.05 4.71 21.19
N GLY A 108 10.36 4.93 20.94
CA GLY A 108 10.87 5.99 20.07
C GLY A 108 10.58 5.79 18.58
N GLU A 109 10.22 4.58 18.13
CA GLU A 109 10.03 4.28 16.71
C GLU A 109 8.85 5.04 16.11
N GLU A 110 7.65 4.90 16.68
CA GLU A 110 6.41 5.43 16.07
C GLU A 110 6.27 6.95 16.22
N ILE A 111 6.95 7.55 17.20
CA ILE A 111 6.95 8.99 17.45
C ILE A 111 8.08 9.74 16.72
N ASN A 112 8.80 9.08 15.81
CA ASN A 112 9.94 9.64 15.08
C ASN A 112 11.05 10.19 15.99
N ASP A 113 11.30 9.56 17.14
CA ASP A 113 12.18 10.14 18.15
C ASP A 113 13.61 10.28 17.62
N SER A 114 14.12 11.52 17.68
CA SER A 114 15.43 11.84 17.12
C SER A 114 16.57 11.27 17.97
N GLY A 115 16.38 11.11 19.29
CA GLY A 115 17.38 10.52 20.18
C GLY A 115 17.51 9.02 19.97
N PHE A 116 16.39 8.35 19.76
CA PHE A 116 16.30 6.95 19.37
C PHE A 116 16.92 6.73 18.00
N ALA A 117 16.57 7.54 16.99
CA ALA A 117 17.19 7.46 15.66
C ALA A 117 18.71 7.66 15.69
N LEU A 118 19.21 8.61 16.50
CA LEU A 118 20.65 8.76 16.72
C LEU A 118 21.26 7.50 17.34
N SER A 119 20.56 6.88 18.29
CA SER A 119 21.02 5.64 18.92
C SER A 119 21.02 4.46 17.94
N LEU A 120 19.99 4.33 17.10
CA LEU A 120 19.92 3.35 15.99
C LEU A 120 21.06 3.51 14.99
N SER A 121 21.48 4.76 14.72
CA SER A 121 22.57 5.01 13.78
C SER A 121 23.94 4.52 14.28
N LYS A 122 24.10 4.36 15.60
CA LYS A 122 25.36 3.93 16.19
C LYS A 122 25.62 2.48 15.81
N GLY A 123 26.79 2.25 15.23
CA GLY A 123 27.20 0.91 14.80
C GLY A 123 26.92 0.62 13.32
N PHE A 124 26.38 1.57 12.56
CA PHE A 124 26.21 1.47 11.12
C PHE A 124 26.96 2.60 10.39
N ASP A 125 27.42 2.31 9.17
CA ASP A 125 28.11 3.26 8.29
C ASP A 125 27.15 3.96 7.32
N LEU A 126 26.07 3.28 6.92
CA LEU A 126 25.08 3.79 5.98
C LEU A 126 23.71 3.15 6.20
N TYR A 127 22.70 3.84 5.71
CA TYR A 127 21.29 3.46 5.77
C TYR A 127 20.77 3.14 4.37
N VAL A 128 20.09 2.00 4.22
CA VAL A 128 19.35 1.64 3.02
C VAL A 128 17.89 1.45 3.40
N ASN A 129 17.00 2.21 2.76
CA ASN A 129 15.56 1.99 2.87
C ASN A 129 15.07 1.17 1.70
N ASP A 130 14.59 -0.04 1.98
CA ASP A 130 13.95 -0.93 1.01
C ASP A 130 12.50 -1.24 1.39
N ALA A 131 11.93 -0.49 2.35
CA ALA A 131 10.60 -0.70 2.90
C ALA A 131 9.59 0.37 2.40
N PHE A 132 9.27 0.33 1.10
CA PHE A 132 8.38 1.32 0.45
C PHE A 132 7.00 1.41 1.12
N SER A 133 6.40 0.28 1.48
CA SER A 133 5.04 0.18 2.05
C SER A 133 4.85 1.01 3.32
N VAL A 134 5.89 1.17 4.14
CA VAL A 134 5.85 1.94 5.40
C VAL A 134 6.54 3.29 5.29
N SER A 135 7.10 3.63 4.13
CA SER A 135 7.78 4.90 3.90
C SER A 135 6.85 6.13 3.91
N HIS A 136 5.53 5.92 3.92
CA HIS A 136 4.54 6.98 4.14
C HIS A 136 4.44 7.43 5.61
N ARG A 137 5.12 6.74 6.53
CA ARG A 137 5.10 7.04 7.97
C ARG A 137 6.38 7.76 8.37
N GLU A 138 6.24 8.76 9.22
CA GLU A 138 7.39 9.43 9.84
C GLU A 138 7.86 8.64 11.06
N HIS A 139 8.40 7.44 10.87
CA HIS A 139 8.97 6.66 11.97
C HIS A 139 10.48 6.88 12.11
N ALA A 140 11.06 6.60 13.28
CA ALA A 140 12.47 6.84 13.54
C ALA A 140 13.38 6.06 12.58
N SER A 141 13.09 4.77 12.33
CA SER A 141 13.82 3.89 11.40
C SER A 141 13.60 4.17 9.91
N ILE A 142 12.72 5.12 9.58
CA ILE A 142 12.35 5.53 8.21
C ILE A 142 12.82 6.95 7.91
N SER A 143 12.52 7.88 8.81
CA SER A 143 12.67 9.32 8.60
C SER A 143 13.80 9.90 9.43
N ALA A 144 13.73 9.87 10.77
CA ALA A 144 14.74 10.52 11.60
C ALA A 144 16.14 9.94 11.44
N ILE A 145 16.30 8.63 11.19
CA ILE A 145 17.60 7.98 10.97
C ILE A 145 18.38 8.58 9.79
N THR A 146 17.66 9.11 8.78
CA THR A 146 18.28 9.70 7.58
C THR A 146 19.07 10.97 7.87
N LYS A 147 18.86 11.59 9.04
CA LYS A 147 19.63 12.75 9.51
C LYS A 147 21.03 12.36 10.01
N PHE A 148 21.24 11.09 10.32
CA PHE A 148 22.44 10.60 11.00
C PHE A 148 23.31 9.69 10.13
N LEU A 149 22.74 9.08 9.07
CA LEU A 149 23.45 8.19 8.16
C LEU A 149 23.32 8.61 6.69
N PRO A 150 24.39 8.44 5.88
CA PRO A 150 24.26 8.45 4.43
C PRO A 150 23.16 7.47 4.00
N SER A 151 22.13 8.00 3.33
CA SER A 151 20.88 7.30 3.08
C SER A 151 20.69 6.99 1.60
N TYR A 152 20.36 5.73 1.29
CA TYR A 152 20.15 5.22 -0.06
C TYR A 152 18.81 4.50 -0.17
N ALA A 153 18.18 4.57 -1.33
CA ALA A 153 17.05 3.69 -1.66
C ALA A 153 17.59 2.31 -2.09
N GLY A 154 17.01 1.25 -1.53
CA GLY A 154 17.17 -0.12 -2.05
C GLY A 154 16.44 -0.32 -3.37
N PHE A 155 16.58 -1.50 -3.98
CA PHE A 155 16.04 -1.75 -5.32
C PHE A 155 14.52 -1.78 -5.35
N LEU A 156 13.84 -2.27 -4.31
CA LEU A 156 12.37 -2.21 -4.25
C LEU A 156 11.93 -0.75 -4.16
N MET A 157 12.53 0.01 -3.25
CA MET A 157 12.19 1.42 -3.06
C MET A 157 12.38 2.21 -4.36
N GLU A 158 13.49 2.00 -5.07
CA GLU A 158 13.73 2.61 -6.38
C GLU A 158 12.69 2.16 -7.42
N LYS A 159 12.41 0.86 -7.53
CA LYS A 159 11.44 0.31 -8.48
C LYS A 159 10.04 0.86 -8.26
N GLU A 160 9.59 0.91 -7.01
CA GLU A 160 8.28 1.44 -6.64
C GLU A 160 8.16 2.93 -6.97
N ILE A 161 9.17 3.74 -6.61
CA ILE A 161 9.18 5.16 -6.93
C ILE A 161 9.21 5.38 -8.45
N ASN A 162 10.03 4.61 -9.18
CA ASN A 162 10.12 4.72 -10.63
C ASN A 162 8.79 4.34 -11.31
N ASN A 163 8.14 3.27 -10.86
CA ASN A 163 6.84 2.86 -11.38
C ASN A 163 5.76 3.89 -11.08
N LEU A 164 5.74 4.42 -9.85
CA LEU A 164 4.80 5.46 -9.46
C LEU A 164 5.02 6.74 -10.27
N ASN A 165 6.27 7.18 -10.46
CA ASN A 165 6.59 8.36 -11.26
C ASN A 165 6.19 8.18 -12.72
N LYS A 166 6.48 7.02 -13.33
CA LYS A 166 6.03 6.71 -14.70
C LYS A 166 4.52 6.89 -14.84
N VAL A 167 3.76 6.31 -13.92
CA VAL A 167 2.29 6.41 -13.89
C VAL A 167 1.81 7.85 -13.65
N LEU A 168 2.50 8.62 -12.81
CA LEU A 168 2.14 10.01 -12.49
C LEU A 168 2.48 10.97 -13.64
N ASP A 169 3.61 10.78 -14.31
CA ASP A 169 4.16 11.66 -15.36
C ASP A 169 3.54 11.44 -16.73
N GLU A 170 2.84 10.32 -16.92
CA GLU A 170 2.10 10.09 -18.16
C GLU A 170 1.07 11.20 -18.44
N PRO A 171 0.79 11.51 -19.73
CA PRO A 171 -0.20 12.51 -20.07
C PRO A 171 -1.58 12.11 -19.52
N PRO A 172 -2.47 13.07 -19.21
CA PRO A 172 -3.81 12.75 -18.74
C PRO A 172 -4.58 11.85 -19.71
N LYS A 173 -4.38 12.05 -21.02
CA LYS A 173 -5.00 11.26 -22.08
C LYS A 173 -4.55 9.80 -22.04
N GLY A 174 -5.52 8.88 -21.92
CA GLY A 174 -5.36 7.45 -21.77
C GLY A 174 -5.17 7.01 -20.32
N LYS A 175 -5.22 7.92 -19.34
CA LYS A 175 -5.04 7.62 -17.92
C LYS A 175 -6.38 7.55 -17.20
N THR A 176 -6.67 6.39 -16.62
CA THR A 176 -7.87 6.13 -15.83
C THR A 176 -7.50 5.80 -14.39
N VAL A 177 -8.17 6.44 -13.44
CA VAL A 177 -8.02 6.18 -12.01
C VAL A 177 -9.31 5.58 -11.49
N ILE A 178 -9.22 4.48 -10.75
CA ILE A 178 -10.35 3.76 -10.17
C ILE A 178 -10.19 3.79 -8.66
N LEU A 179 -11.18 4.39 -7.99
CA LEU A 179 -11.18 4.57 -6.54
C LEU A 179 -12.37 3.83 -5.95
N GLY A 180 -12.08 2.92 -5.03
CA GLY A 180 -13.06 2.13 -4.31
C GLY A 180 -12.75 2.01 -2.82
N GLY A 181 -13.44 1.10 -2.14
CA GLY A 181 -13.33 0.87 -0.70
C GLY A 181 -14.30 1.70 0.15
N ALA A 182 -13.98 1.82 1.44
CA ALA A 182 -14.95 2.19 2.46
C ALA A 182 -14.92 3.68 2.90
N LYS A 183 -13.77 4.35 2.82
CA LYS A 183 -13.55 5.68 3.43
C LYS A 183 -13.17 6.72 2.38
N ILE A 184 -14.06 7.67 2.11
CA ILE A 184 -13.87 8.73 1.12
C ILE A 184 -12.85 9.77 1.59
N SER A 185 -12.79 10.08 2.88
CA SER A 185 -11.80 11.00 3.46
C SER A 185 -10.37 10.67 3.01
N THR A 186 -10.03 9.38 2.97
CA THR A 186 -8.71 8.88 2.54
C THR A 186 -8.44 9.00 1.04
N LYS A 187 -9.49 9.16 0.21
CA LYS A 187 -9.40 9.18 -1.25
C LYS A 187 -9.60 10.57 -1.85
N LEU A 188 -10.20 11.53 -1.12
CA LEU A 188 -10.41 12.89 -1.61
C LEU A 188 -9.12 13.61 -2.06
N PRO A 189 -7.98 13.50 -1.35
CA PRO A 189 -6.72 14.07 -1.84
C PRO A 189 -6.28 13.46 -3.18
N VAL A 190 -6.53 12.15 -3.37
CA VAL A 190 -6.25 11.45 -4.64
C VAL A 190 -7.15 12.00 -5.74
N VAL A 191 -8.46 12.08 -5.51
CA VAL A 191 -9.41 12.69 -6.48
C VAL A 191 -8.94 14.08 -6.90
N LYS A 192 -8.67 14.97 -5.94
CA LYS A 192 -8.22 16.34 -6.20
C LYS A 192 -6.94 16.38 -7.05
N ASN A 193 -5.93 15.57 -6.71
CA ASN A 193 -4.68 15.51 -7.46
C ASN A 193 -4.88 14.98 -8.88
N PHE A 194 -5.80 14.03 -9.10
CA PHE A 194 -6.00 13.39 -10.40
C PHE A 194 -6.98 14.10 -11.32
N LEU A 195 -7.76 15.08 -10.86
CA LEU A 195 -8.64 15.89 -11.73
C LEU A 195 -7.90 16.52 -12.93
N ASN A 196 -6.65 16.93 -12.72
CA ASN A 196 -5.79 17.51 -13.76
C ASN A 196 -4.83 16.50 -14.39
N LYS A 197 -4.75 15.28 -13.86
CA LYS A 197 -3.76 14.25 -14.26
C LYS A 197 -4.37 13.01 -14.89
N ALA A 198 -5.69 12.85 -14.86
CA ALA A 198 -6.42 11.74 -15.45
C ALA A 198 -7.42 12.21 -16.52
N GLU A 199 -7.71 11.34 -17.48
CA GLU A 199 -8.82 11.46 -18.42
C GLU A 199 -10.13 10.99 -17.77
N HIS A 200 -10.07 9.90 -17.01
CA HIS A 200 -11.21 9.35 -16.28
C HIS A 200 -10.89 9.05 -14.81
N ILE A 201 -11.85 9.33 -13.93
CA ILE A 201 -11.82 9.00 -12.51
C ILE A 201 -13.11 8.23 -12.20
N LEU A 202 -13.00 6.91 -12.06
CA LEU A 202 -14.10 6.01 -11.74
C LEU A 202 -14.18 5.88 -10.22
N ILE A 203 -15.29 6.27 -9.59
CA ILE A 203 -15.46 6.21 -8.13
C ILE A 203 -16.60 5.26 -7.80
N ALA A 204 -16.34 4.22 -7.02
CA ALA A 204 -17.31 3.19 -6.65
C ALA A 204 -17.14 2.77 -5.17
N GLY A 205 -17.75 1.66 -4.75
CA GLY A 205 -17.78 1.22 -3.36
C GLY A 205 -18.52 2.19 -2.45
N ALA A 206 -18.21 2.17 -1.15
CA ALA A 206 -18.86 3.08 -0.20
C ALA A 206 -18.49 4.55 -0.44
N LEU A 207 -17.42 4.82 -1.20
CA LEU A 207 -17.07 6.18 -1.62
C LEU A 207 -18.20 6.79 -2.45
N ALA A 208 -18.74 6.03 -3.41
CA ALA A 208 -19.84 6.48 -4.24
C ALA A 208 -21.11 6.70 -3.42
N ASN A 209 -21.38 5.88 -2.41
CA ASN A 209 -22.53 6.07 -1.51
C ASN A 209 -22.49 7.42 -0.80
N THR A 210 -21.31 7.83 -0.32
CA THR A 210 -21.14 9.15 0.31
C THR A 210 -21.41 10.28 -0.68
N ILE A 211 -20.94 10.15 -1.93
CA ILE A 211 -21.22 11.12 -3.00
C ILE A 211 -22.72 11.14 -3.37
N PHE A 212 -23.37 9.98 -3.45
CA PHE A 212 -24.81 9.87 -3.70
C PHE A 212 -25.62 10.55 -2.59
N LYS A 213 -25.29 10.32 -1.32
CA LYS A 213 -25.91 11.02 -0.18
C LYS A 213 -25.73 12.53 -0.29
N PHE A 214 -24.52 12.98 -0.61
CA PHE A 214 -24.21 14.40 -0.81
C PHE A 214 -25.01 15.04 -1.97
N LYS A 215 -25.25 14.28 -3.05
CA LYS A 215 -26.11 14.69 -4.18
C LYS A 215 -27.61 14.54 -3.90
N GLY A 216 -28.02 14.19 -2.67
CA GLY A 216 -29.42 14.07 -2.26
C GLY A 216 -30.11 12.77 -2.71
N LEU A 217 -29.35 11.76 -3.15
CA LEU A 217 -29.89 10.46 -3.52
C LEU A 217 -30.10 9.59 -2.27
N LYS A 218 -31.05 8.65 -2.37
CA LYS A 218 -31.29 7.66 -1.32
C LYS A 218 -30.13 6.68 -1.24
N ILE A 219 -29.67 6.39 -0.02
CA ILE A 219 -28.59 5.43 0.26
C ILE A 219 -29.01 4.27 1.16
N GLY A 220 -30.28 4.18 1.55
CA GLY A 220 -30.80 3.09 2.38
C GLY A 220 -30.01 2.92 3.68
N ARG A 221 -29.50 1.71 3.92
CA ARG A 221 -28.62 1.39 5.05
C ARG A 221 -27.14 1.36 4.68
N SER A 222 -26.79 1.79 3.47
CA SER A 222 -25.44 1.68 2.92
C SER A 222 -24.40 2.43 3.77
N VAL A 223 -23.16 1.95 3.72
CA VAL A 223 -22.04 2.61 4.41
C VAL A 223 -21.81 3.98 3.78
N VAL A 224 -21.75 5.00 4.63
CA VAL A 224 -21.47 6.39 4.28
C VAL A 224 -20.55 6.98 5.36
N GLU A 225 -19.63 7.85 4.97
CA GLU A 225 -18.83 8.65 5.88
C GLU A 225 -19.55 9.99 6.13
N ASP A 226 -19.74 10.36 7.41
CA ASP A 226 -20.59 11.47 7.84
C ASP A 226 -19.94 12.87 7.67
N SER A 227 -20.62 13.89 8.21
CA SER A 227 -20.53 15.35 7.93
C SER A 227 -19.15 16.00 7.80
N GLU A 228 -18.09 15.41 8.35
CA GLU A 228 -16.72 15.95 8.25
C GLU A 228 -16.19 16.00 6.81
N VAL A 229 -16.72 15.17 5.90
CA VAL A 229 -16.30 15.16 4.49
C VAL A 229 -17.06 16.15 3.61
N GLU A 230 -18.23 16.65 4.05
CA GLU A 230 -19.06 17.55 3.25
C GLU A 230 -18.35 18.84 2.80
N PRO A 231 -17.58 19.55 3.66
CA PRO A 231 -16.85 20.74 3.23
C PRO A 231 -15.88 20.44 2.09
N VAL A 232 -15.19 19.30 2.15
CA VAL A 232 -14.22 18.88 1.15
C VAL A 232 -14.90 18.47 -0.16
N LEU A 233 -16.05 17.81 -0.08
CA LEU A 233 -16.85 17.47 -1.26
C LEU A 233 -17.38 18.71 -1.99
N LYS A 234 -17.69 19.80 -1.27
CA LYS A 234 -18.07 21.09 -1.87
C LYS A 234 -16.94 21.76 -2.66
N GLU A 235 -15.69 21.44 -2.34
CA GLU A 235 -14.51 21.95 -3.08
C GLU A 235 -14.23 21.18 -4.38
N ILE A 236 -14.92 20.06 -4.61
CA ILE A 236 -14.73 19.22 -5.80
C ILE A 236 -15.96 19.38 -6.70
N ASP A 237 -15.73 19.68 -7.97
CA ASP A 237 -16.78 19.62 -8.98
C ASP A 237 -17.13 18.13 -9.26
N LEU A 238 -18.08 17.60 -8.49
CA LEU A 238 -18.54 16.22 -8.59
C LEU A 238 -19.39 15.96 -9.85
N ASP A 239 -19.70 16.99 -10.63
CA ASP A 239 -20.35 16.89 -11.94
C ASP A 239 -19.35 17.03 -13.09
N ASN A 240 -18.06 17.14 -12.78
CA ASN A 240 -16.99 17.12 -13.77
C ASN A 240 -17.11 15.84 -14.62
N PRO A 241 -17.13 15.93 -15.95
CA PRO A 241 -17.36 14.78 -16.83
C PRO A 241 -16.27 13.70 -16.75
N LYS A 242 -15.13 14.02 -16.15
CA LYS A 242 -14.08 13.04 -15.86
C LYS A 242 -14.44 12.12 -14.69
N ILE A 243 -15.26 12.58 -13.74
CA ILE A 243 -15.70 11.80 -12.59
C ILE A 243 -16.91 10.97 -13.01
N LEU A 244 -16.77 9.65 -12.92
CA LEU A 244 -17.79 8.69 -13.31
C LEU A 244 -18.21 7.89 -12.07
N LEU A 245 -19.49 7.99 -11.74
CA LEU A 245 -20.14 7.25 -10.65
C LEU A 245 -20.98 6.09 -11.22
N PRO A 246 -21.28 5.06 -10.41
CA PRO A 246 -22.20 4.00 -10.79
C PRO A 246 -23.56 4.55 -11.21
N LYS A 247 -24.12 3.95 -12.27
CA LYS A 247 -25.49 4.24 -12.74
C LYS A 247 -26.49 3.23 -12.21
N ASP A 248 -26.00 2.02 -11.98
CA ASP A 248 -26.71 0.90 -11.38
C ASP A 248 -25.83 0.25 -10.31
N ILE A 249 -26.50 -0.43 -9.39
CA ILE A 249 -25.96 -0.92 -8.12
C ILE A 249 -26.51 -2.32 -7.85
N ILE A 250 -25.71 -3.13 -7.18
CA ILE A 250 -26.16 -4.37 -6.56
C ILE A 250 -26.56 -4.09 -5.12
N VAL A 251 -27.76 -4.52 -4.75
CA VAL A 251 -28.35 -4.29 -3.44
C VAL A 251 -28.78 -5.58 -2.76
N SER A 252 -28.77 -5.58 -1.44
CA SER A 252 -29.34 -6.66 -0.60
C SER A 252 -29.88 -6.10 0.72
N GLU A 253 -30.75 -6.86 1.39
CA GLU A 253 -31.27 -6.50 2.72
C GLU A 253 -30.28 -6.83 3.86
N ASP A 254 -29.26 -7.64 3.57
CA ASP A 254 -28.17 -8.02 4.48
C ASP A 254 -26.79 -7.92 3.82
N LYS A 255 -25.74 -8.09 4.63
CA LYS A 255 -24.34 -8.13 4.17
C LYS A 255 -23.71 -9.53 4.24
N SER A 256 -24.42 -10.54 4.75
CA SER A 256 -23.89 -11.90 4.94
C SER A 256 -23.80 -12.66 3.63
N GLY A 257 -24.61 -12.29 2.65
CA GLY A 257 -24.70 -12.96 1.36
C GLY A 257 -25.72 -14.08 1.32
N GLU A 258 -26.59 -14.17 2.33
CA GLU A 258 -27.67 -15.15 2.40
C GLU A 258 -28.88 -14.73 1.55
N THR A 259 -29.17 -13.43 1.47
CA THR A 259 -30.23 -12.91 0.58
C THR A 259 -29.69 -12.69 -0.83
N PHE A 260 -30.46 -13.14 -1.83
CA PHE A 260 -30.09 -12.99 -3.23
C PHE A 260 -30.05 -11.51 -3.64
N PRO A 261 -28.97 -11.05 -4.30
CA PRO A 261 -28.81 -9.66 -4.67
C PRO A 261 -29.74 -9.26 -5.82
N GLU A 262 -30.14 -7.99 -5.81
CA GLU A 262 -30.92 -7.37 -6.90
C GLU A 262 -30.07 -6.27 -7.56
N ALA A 263 -30.13 -6.17 -8.90
CA ALA A 263 -29.53 -5.07 -9.64
C ALA A 263 -30.57 -3.98 -9.88
N LEU A 264 -30.28 -2.74 -9.50
CA LEU A 264 -31.19 -1.60 -9.63
C LEU A 264 -30.45 -0.35 -10.13
N PRO A 265 -31.12 0.58 -10.85
CA PRO A 265 -30.63 1.94 -10.98
C PRO A 265 -30.43 2.57 -9.61
N VAL A 266 -29.47 3.49 -9.46
CA VAL A 266 -29.18 4.14 -8.16
C VAL A 266 -30.43 4.77 -7.53
N GLN A 267 -31.32 5.35 -8.35
CA GLN A 267 -32.56 5.99 -7.90
C GLN A 267 -33.61 4.99 -7.37
N GLY A 268 -33.47 3.68 -7.66
CA GLY A 268 -34.41 2.63 -7.29
C GLY A 268 -34.20 2.06 -5.89
N LEU A 269 -33.18 2.50 -5.14
CA LEU A 269 -32.83 1.95 -3.84
C LEU A 269 -33.94 2.12 -2.79
N LYS A 270 -34.27 1.02 -2.09
CA LYS A 270 -35.23 1.00 -0.98
C LYS A 270 -34.55 1.30 0.36
N GLU A 271 -35.33 1.78 1.34
CA GLU A 271 -34.79 2.23 2.65
C GLU A 271 -34.13 1.10 3.46
N ASN A 272 -34.60 -0.14 3.32
CA ASN A 272 -34.10 -1.30 4.07
C ASN A 272 -32.89 -2.00 3.43
N GLN A 273 -32.43 -1.55 2.26
CA GLN A 273 -31.37 -2.19 1.48
C GLN A 273 -29.99 -1.52 1.67
N TYR A 274 -28.94 -2.29 1.45
CA TYR A 274 -27.54 -1.86 1.34
C TYR A 274 -27.10 -1.89 -0.13
N ILE A 275 -26.32 -0.90 -0.56
CA ILE A 275 -25.52 -0.93 -1.77
C ILE A 275 -24.24 -1.70 -1.47
N LEU A 276 -23.99 -2.79 -2.18
CA LEU A 276 -22.91 -3.73 -1.87
C LEU A 276 -21.97 -4.03 -3.04
N ASP A 277 -22.32 -3.67 -4.28
CA ASP A 277 -21.42 -3.73 -5.42
C ASP A 277 -21.94 -2.81 -6.55
N ILE A 278 -21.14 -2.62 -7.60
CA ILE A 278 -21.59 -1.96 -8.82
C ILE A 278 -22.47 -2.88 -9.66
N GLY A 279 -23.49 -2.32 -10.31
CA GLY A 279 -24.36 -3.07 -11.19
C GLY A 279 -23.72 -3.45 -12.54
N PRO A 280 -24.36 -4.35 -13.30
CA PRO A 280 -23.84 -4.84 -14.58
C PRO A 280 -23.64 -3.76 -15.65
N GLU A 281 -24.48 -2.72 -15.69
CA GLU A 281 -24.32 -1.63 -16.68
C GLU A 281 -23.09 -0.78 -16.36
N THR A 282 -22.88 -0.47 -15.09
CA THR A 282 -21.69 0.23 -14.59
C THR A 282 -20.43 -0.60 -14.85
N ALA A 283 -20.46 -1.90 -14.54
CA ALA A 283 -19.33 -2.79 -14.77
C ALA A 283 -18.96 -2.84 -16.26
N LYS A 284 -19.95 -2.92 -17.15
CA LYS A 284 -19.75 -2.87 -18.61
C LYS A 284 -19.16 -1.53 -19.06
N GLN A 285 -19.69 -0.41 -18.56
CA GLN A 285 -19.20 0.93 -18.91
C GLN A 285 -17.75 1.12 -18.47
N PHE A 286 -17.46 0.82 -17.20
CA PHE A 286 -16.13 0.96 -16.62
C PHE A 286 -15.13 0.05 -17.33
N SER A 287 -15.49 -1.21 -17.59
CA SER A 287 -14.64 -2.13 -18.38
C SER A 287 -14.30 -1.59 -19.77
N GLY A 288 -15.26 -0.94 -20.44
CA GLY A 288 -15.01 -0.32 -21.75
C GLY A 288 -13.96 0.79 -21.67
N ILE A 289 -14.05 1.65 -20.66
CA ILE A 289 -13.09 2.73 -20.42
C ILE A 289 -11.71 2.16 -20.09
N ILE A 290 -11.65 1.13 -19.24
CA ILE A 290 -10.39 0.49 -18.81
C ILE A 290 -9.69 -0.14 -20.01
N LYS A 291 -10.40 -0.87 -20.86
CA LYS A 291 -9.84 -1.49 -22.08
C LYS A 291 -9.31 -0.48 -23.10
N SER A 292 -9.83 0.74 -23.11
CA SER A 292 -9.31 1.83 -23.95
C SER A 292 -8.22 2.65 -23.28
N SER A 293 -7.94 2.40 -22.00
CA SER A 293 -6.92 3.13 -21.23
C SER A 293 -5.54 2.58 -21.54
N LYS A 294 -4.56 3.48 -21.56
CA LYS A 294 -3.13 3.11 -21.64
C LYS A 294 -2.57 2.80 -20.25
N THR A 295 -3.07 3.52 -19.26
CA THR A 295 -2.65 3.38 -17.86
C THR A 295 -3.85 3.42 -16.95
N VAL A 296 -3.88 2.46 -16.04
CA VAL A 296 -4.96 2.26 -15.08
C VAL A 296 -4.36 2.23 -13.69
N ILE A 297 -4.85 3.13 -12.83
CA ILE A 297 -4.53 3.13 -11.40
C ILE A 297 -5.74 2.56 -10.67
N PHE A 298 -5.60 1.37 -10.09
CA PHE A 298 -6.67 0.75 -9.30
C PHE A 298 -6.37 0.87 -7.82
N ASN A 299 -7.29 1.48 -7.07
CA ASN A 299 -7.14 1.66 -5.63
C ASN A 299 -8.45 1.43 -4.87
N GLY A 300 -8.71 0.16 -4.58
CA GLY A 300 -9.80 -0.28 -3.71
C GLY A 300 -10.94 -1.00 -4.46
N PRO A 301 -11.60 -1.98 -3.82
CA PRO A 301 -12.68 -2.75 -4.41
C PRO A 301 -13.92 -1.89 -4.68
N LEU A 302 -14.76 -2.31 -5.62
CA LEU A 302 -15.97 -1.58 -6.04
C LEU A 302 -17.22 -1.97 -5.24
N GLY A 303 -17.10 -2.98 -4.38
CA GLY A 303 -18.15 -3.52 -3.51
C GLY A 303 -17.58 -4.17 -2.26
N LEU A 304 -18.42 -4.94 -1.54
CA LEU A 304 -18.04 -5.78 -0.40
C LEU A 304 -17.38 -7.07 -0.90
N ALA A 305 -16.18 -6.94 -1.48
CA ALA A 305 -15.51 -8.00 -2.23
C ALA A 305 -15.12 -9.23 -1.38
N GLU A 306 -15.11 -9.11 -0.05
CA GLU A 306 -14.89 -10.20 0.89
C GLU A 306 -16.05 -11.22 0.90
N VAL A 307 -17.23 -10.81 0.43
CA VAL A 307 -18.41 -11.68 0.29
C VAL A 307 -18.60 -12.00 -1.19
N GLU A 308 -18.48 -13.28 -1.54
CA GLU A 308 -18.36 -13.76 -2.92
C GLU A 308 -19.46 -13.21 -3.85
N ILE A 309 -20.71 -13.16 -3.39
CA ILE A 309 -21.84 -12.68 -4.21
C ILE A 309 -21.80 -11.17 -4.51
N PHE A 310 -21.04 -10.40 -3.72
CA PHE A 310 -20.84 -8.95 -3.89
C PHE A 310 -19.42 -8.61 -4.42
N SER A 311 -18.70 -9.62 -4.94
CA SER A 311 -17.36 -9.46 -5.50
C SER A 311 -17.35 -9.30 -7.04
N THR A 312 -18.48 -9.55 -7.69
CA THR A 312 -18.60 -9.68 -9.16
C THR A 312 -18.11 -8.44 -9.91
N GLY A 313 -18.55 -7.26 -9.49
CA GLY A 313 -18.15 -5.98 -10.08
C GLY A 313 -16.65 -5.76 -9.97
N THR A 314 -16.07 -6.03 -8.79
CA THR A 314 -14.62 -5.93 -8.59
C THR A 314 -13.85 -6.91 -9.49
N LYS A 315 -14.31 -8.15 -9.62
CA LYS A 315 -13.69 -9.17 -10.49
C LYS A 315 -13.73 -8.75 -11.96
N ILE A 316 -14.88 -8.31 -12.46
CA ILE A 316 -15.03 -7.83 -13.85
C ILE A 316 -14.05 -6.68 -14.15
N ILE A 317 -13.90 -5.74 -13.22
CA ILE A 317 -12.96 -4.63 -13.36
C ILE A 317 -11.51 -5.12 -13.41
N LEU A 318 -11.12 -6.04 -12.52
CA LEU A 318 -9.77 -6.62 -12.54
C LEU A 318 -9.50 -7.38 -13.84
N ASP A 319 -10.45 -8.19 -14.31
CA ASP A 319 -10.33 -8.93 -15.57
C ASP A 319 -10.19 -8.01 -16.79
N SER A 320 -10.72 -6.78 -16.70
CA SER A 320 -10.62 -5.79 -17.79
C SER A 320 -9.25 -5.11 -17.88
N MET A 321 -8.36 -5.30 -16.90
CA MET A 321 -7.00 -4.75 -16.87
C MET A 321 -5.94 -5.67 -17.49
N ILE A 322 -6.29 -6.93 -17.76
CA ILE A 322 -5.43 -7.95 -18.36
C ILE A 322 -5.57 -7.88 -19.89
#